data_AF-A0A366I6Y4-F1
#
_entry.id   AF-A0A366I6Y4-F1
#
_cell.length_a   1.000
_cell.length_b   1.000
_cell.length_c   1.000
_cell.angle_alpha   90.00
_cell.angle_beta   90.00
_cell.angle_gamma   90.00
#
_symmetry.space_group_name_H-M   'P 1'
#
loop_
_entity.id
_entity.type
_entity.pdbx_description
1 polymer ?
#
loop_
_entity_poly.entity_id
_entity_poly.type
_entity_poly.pdbx_seq_one_letter_code
_entity_poly.pdbx_strand_id
1 'polypeptide(L)'
;MKEQSLPIVPWIGGKRRLAKHILPLFPAHTCYVEPFCGAAALYFLKPPSKTEVINDINGELVNLYRVVKHHLEEFVRQFKWALISRQIYKWLRDTPQETLTDIQRAARFYYLQRH
;
A
#
# COMPACT_ATOMS: atom_id res chain seq x y z
N MET A 1 2.08 17.25 -17.42
CA MET A 1 1.58 16.98 -16.04
C MET A 1 2.41 15.84 -15.48
N LYS A 2 3.06 15.99 -14.32
CA LYS A 2 3.70 14.83 -13.66
C LYS A 2 2.59 13.89 -13.20
N GLU A 3 2.63 12.64 -13.64
CA GLU A 3 1.75 11.59 -13.11
C GLU A 3 1.96 11.50 -11.60
N GLN A 4 0.95 11.90 -10.82
CA GLN A 4 0.94 11.68 -9.38
C GLN A 4 0.44 10.27 -9.13
N SER A 5 1.31 9.41 -8.58
CA SER A 5 0.92 8.08 -8.15
C SER A 5 0.00 8.18 -6.93
N LEU A 6 -1.05 7.38 -6.92
CA LEU A 6 -1.97 7.27 -5.79
C LEU A 6 -1.59 6.07 -4.92
N PRO A 7 -1.87 6.14 -3.61
CA PRO A 7 -1.80 4.99 -2.73
C PRO A 7 -2.50 3.75 -3.31
N ILE A 8 -1.89 2.58 -3.13
CA ILE A 8 -2.39 1.30 -3.68
C ILE A 8 -3.71 0.89 -3.00
N VAL A 9 -3.86 1.19 -1.71
CA VAL A 9 -5.03 0.86 -0.90
C VAL A 9 -5.62 2.08 -0.20
N PRO A 10 -6.95 2.13 0.01
CA PRO A 10 -7.53 3.08 0.94
C PRO A 10 -7.00 2.81 2.36
N TRP A 11 -6.81 3.88 3.15
CA TRP A 11 -6.30 3.77 4.52
C TRP A 11 -7.02 4.72 5.45
N ILE A 12 -7.40 4.19 6.62
CA ILE A 12 -7.94 5.02 7.71
C ILE A 12 -6.84 6.00 8.14
N GLY A 13 -7.18 7.28 8.19
CA GLY A 13 -6.20 8.34 8.48
C GLY A 13 -5.32 8.76 7.30
N GLY A 14 -5.63 8.32 6.07
CA GLY A 14 -4.91 8.69 4.86
C GLY A 14 -4.82 10.21 4.66
N LYS A 15 -3.60 10.76 4.67
CA LYS A 15 -3.37 12.22 4.66
C LYS A 15 -3.48 12.88 3.29
N ARG A 16 -4.07 12.20 2.30
CA ARG A 16 -4.21 12.69 0.92
C ARG A 16 -4.89 14.07 0.85
N ARG A 17 -5.99 14.27 1.59
CA ARG A 17 -6.73 15.54 1.62
C ARG A 17 -5.95 16.66 2.33
N LEU A 18 -5.10 16.29 3.29
CA LEU A 18 -4.28 17.22 4.06
C LEU A 18 -2.93 17.52 3.39
N ALA A 19 -2.53 16.74 2.38
CA ALA A 19 -1.24 16.88 1.72
C ALA A 19 -0.99 18.29 1.18
N LYS A 20 -2.03 18.96 0.65
CA LYS A 20 -1.93 20.35 0.17
C LYS A 20 -1.56 21.37 1.25
N HIS A 21 -1.82 21.04 2.52
CA HIS A 21 -1.47 21.88 3.67
C HIS A 21 -0.16 21.44 4.32
N ILE A 22 0.15 20.14 4.31
CA ILE A 22 1.33 19.57 4.96
C ILE A 22 2.59 19.72 4.10
N LEU A 23 2.51 19.43 2.80
CA LEU A 23 3.68 19.42 1.91
C LEU A 23 4.39 20.78 1.80
N PRO A 24 3.69 21.93 1.76
CA PRO A 24 4.36 23.24 1.76
C PRO A 24 5.16 23.53 3.04
N LEU A 25 4.88 22.81 4.14
CA LEU A 25 5.59 22.97 5.41
C LEU A 25 6.87 22.11 5.48
N PHE A 26 7.13 21.27 4.47
CA PHE A 26 8.35 20.48 4.45
C PHE A 26 9.54 21.42 4.18
N PRO A 27 10.59 21.39 5.02
CA PRO A 27 11.81 22.14 4.73
C PRO A 27 12.53 21.52 3.52
N ALA A 28 13.49 22.24 2.95
CA ALA A 28 14.41 21.64 1.99
C ALA A 28 15.15 20.45 2.64
N HIS A 29 15.12 19.30 2.00
CA HIS A 29 15.70 18.06 2.54
C HIS A 29 16.17 17.15 1.41
N THR A 30 17.15 16.31 1.73
CA THR A 30 17.65 15.25 0.83
C THR A 30 17.19 13.87 1.25
N CYS A 31 16.83 13.70 2.53
CA CYS A 31 16.31 12.46 3.09
C CYS A 31 14.87 12.68 3.60
N TYR A 32 13.94 11.85 3.18
CA TYR A 32 12.58 11.79 3.68
C TYR A 32 12.40 10.53 4.52
N VAL A 33 11.83 10.67 5.72
CA VAL A 33 11.54 9.54 6.60
C VAL A 33 10.09 9.65 7.07
N GLU A 34 9.31 8.60 6.85
CA GLU A 34 7.92 8.49 7.30
C GLU A 34 7.74 7.20 8.12
N PRO A 35 7.90 7.26 9.46
CA PRO A 35 7.86 6.09 10.33
C PRO A 35 6.49 5.39 10.43
N PHE A 36 5.43 6.12 10.09
CA PHE A 36 4.03 5.69 10.13
C PHE A 36 3.35 6.04 8.81
N CYS A 37 3.79 5.41 7.72
CA CYS A 37 3.38 5.82 6.39
C CYS A 37 1.93 5.46 6.07
N GLY A 38 1.36 4.41 6.70
CA GLY A 38 0.09 3.85 6.29
C GLY A 38 0.10 3.56 4.79
N ALA A 39 -0.90 4.03 4.05
CA ALA A 39 -0.88 3.93 2.59
C ALA A 39 0.04 4.97 1.88
N ALA A 40 1.04 5.52 2.56
CA ALA A 40 2.14 6.32 2.01
C ALA A 40 1.67 7.53 1.17
N ALA A 41 0.59 8.19 1.61
CA ALA A 41 -0.03 9.28 0.85
C ALA A 41 0.90 10.48 0.66
N LEU A 42 1.66 10.87 1.69
CA LEU A 42 2.60 11.99 1.58
C LEU A 42 3.81 11.60 0.74
N TYR A 43 4.33 10.39 0.93
CA TYR A 43 5.40 9.81 0.12
C TYR A 43 5.13 9.90 -1.38
N PHE A 44 3.93 9.50 -1.84
CA PHE A 44 3.61 9.55 -3.27
C PHE A 44 3.28 10.95 -3.82
N LEU A 45 2.84 11.88 -2.95
CA LEU A 45 2.44 13.22 -3.39
C LEU A 45 3.57 14.25 -3.33
N LYS A 46 4.60 14.03 -2.50
CA LYS A 46 5.75 14.93 -2.42
C LYS A 46 6.65 14.75 -3.66
N PRO A 47 7.47 15.75 -4.00
CA PRO A 47 8.58 15.54 -4.93
C PRO A 47 9.55 14.46 -4.40
N PRO A 48 10.13 13.60 -5.27
CA PRO A 48 11.12 12.62 -4.85
C PRO A 48 12.33 13.26 -4.15
N SER A 49 12.82 12.61 -3.09
CA SER A 49 14.04 13.01 -2.37
C SER A 49 15.18 12.05 -2.72
N LYS A 50 16.44 12.44 -2.48
CA LYS A 50 17.61 11.59 -2.78
C LYS A 50 17.55 10.25 -2.03
N THR A 51 17.03 10.26 -0.81
CA THR A 51 16.83 9.08 0.02
C THR A 51 15.44 9.13 0.64
N GLU A 52 14.75 8.01 0.67
CA GLU A 52 13.39 7.93 1.19
C GLU A 52 13.22 6.63 1.98
N VAL A 53 12.73 6.77 3.21
CA VAL A 53 12.49 5.67 4.13
C VAL A 53 11.03 5.74 4.56
N ILE A 54 10.27 4.70 4.26
CA ILE A 54 8.90 4.54 4.75
C ILE A 54 8.85 3.30 5.64
N ASN A 55 8.08 3.39 6.73
CA ASN A 55 7.87 2.30 7.66
C ASN A 55 6.41 2.27 8.11
N ASP A 56 5.96 1.08 8.47
CA ASP A 56 4.70 0.88 9.18
C ASP A 56 4.82 -0.39 10.03
N ILE A 57 4.09 -0.45 11.16
CA ILE A 57 4.04 -1.65 12.00
C ILE A 57 3.19 -2.76 11.36
N ASN A 58 2.28 -2.40 10.45
CA ASN A 58 1.43 -3.36 9.78
C ASN A 58 2.23 -4.15 8.73
N GLY A 59 2.61 -5.38 9.10
CA GLY A 59 3.37 -6.29 8.24
C GLY A 59 2.67 -6.66 6.92
N GLU A 60 1.33 -6.72 6.89
CA GLU A 60 0.58 -7.01 5.66
C GLU A 60 0.65 -5.83 4.66
N LEU A 61 0.61 -4.59 5.17
CA LEU A 61 0.78 -3.38 4.37
C LEU A 61 2.20 -3.28 3.80
N VAL A 62 3.21 -3.52 4.63
CA VAL A 62 4.61 -3.55 4.19
C VAL A 62 4.83 -4.66 3.16
N ASN A 63 4.25 -5.84 3.39
CA ASN A 63 4.30 -6.95 2.43
C ASN A 63 3.67 -6.58 1.09
N LEU A 64 2.49 -5.94 1.09
CA LEU A 64 1.85 -5.46 -0.14
C LEU A 64 2.78 -4.55 -0.95
N TYR A 65 3.40 -3.55 -0.32
CA TYR A 65 4.32 -2.65 -1.01
C TYR A 65 5.56 -3.37 -1.56
N ARG A 66 6.13 -4.30 -0.80
CA ARG A 66 7.28 -5.11 -1.25
C ARG A 66 6.93 -5.99 -2.46
N VAL A 67 5.79 -6.67 -2.40
CA VAL A 67 5.31 -7.53 -3.49
C VAL A 67 5.02 -6.70 -4.74
N VAL A 68 4.31 -5.58 -4.62
CA VAL A 68 4.03 -4.71 -5.77
C VAL A 68 5.32 -4.15 -6.39
N LYS A 69 6.34 -3.85 -5.57
CA LYS A 69 7.63 -3.37 -6.06
C LYS A 69 8.42 -4.43 -6.84
N HIS A 70 8.39 -5.69 -6.40
CA HIS A 70 9.30 -6.73 -6.90
C HIS A 70 8.63 -7.82 -7.75
N HIS A 71 7.31 -8.00 -7.63
CA HIS A 71 6.53 -9.11 -8.19
C HIS A 71 5.13 -8.62 -8.65
N LEU A 72 5.09 -7.48 -9.35
CA LEU A 72 3.83 -6.85 -9.79
C LEU A 72 3.01 -7.79 -10.66
N GLU A 73 3.64 -8.49 -11.60
CA GLU A 73 2.94 -9.37 -12.54
C GLU A 73 2.28 -10.55 -11.82
N GLU A 74 2.99 -11.18 -10.88
CA GLU A 74 2.45 -12.29 -10.10
C GLU A 74 1.33 -11.84 -9.16
N PHE A 75 1.43 -10.64 -8.61
CA PHE A 75 0.37 -10.03 -7.81
C PHE A 75 -0.89 -9.81 -8.66
N VAL A 76 -0.77 -9.17 -9.82
CA VAL A 76 -1.91 -8.94 -10.74
C VAL A 76 -2.51 -10.27 -11.20
N ARG A 77 -1.67 -11.30 -11.44
CA ARG A 77 -2.12 -12.63 -11.86
C ARG A 77 -3.06 -13.30 -10.86
N GLN A 78 -2.96 -12.99 -9.56
CA GLN A 78 -3.88 -13.52 -8.54
C GLN A 78 -5.35 -13.12 -8.82
N PHE A 79 -5.57 -12.02 -9.53
CA PHE A 79 -6.90 -11.48 -9.77
C PHE A 79 -7.48 -11.78 -11.16
N LYS A 80 -6.69 -12.33 -12.09
CA LYS A 80 -7.11 -12.54 -13.50
C LYS A 80 -8.39 -13.37 -13.63
N TRP A 81 -8.57 -14.36 -12.77
CA TRP A 81 -9.73 -15.26 -12.74
C TRP A 81 -10.37 -15.34 -11.36
N ALA A 82 -10.13 -14.33 -10.51
CA ALA A 82 -10.65 -14.33 -9.16
C ALA A 82 -12.17 -14.16 -9.16
N LEU A 83 -12.87 -15.04 -8.47
CA LEU A 83 -14.30 -14.91 -8.24
C LEU A 83 -14.56 -13.90 -7.12
N ILE A 84 -15.55 -13.04 -7.32
CA ILE A 84 -15.98 -12.07 -6.31
C ILE A 84 -17.29 -12.57 -5.69
N SER A 85 -17.26 -12.93 -4.41
CA SER A 85 -18.47 -13.26 -3.68
C SER A 85 -18.28 -13.05 -2.18
N ARG A 86 -19.41 -12.87 -1.47
CA ARG A 86 -19.40 -12.80 0.00
C ARG A 86 -18.79 -14.06 0.64
N GLN A 87 -18.94 -15.21 0.00
CA GLN A 87 -18.38 -16.47 0.48
C GLN A 87 -16.85 -16.49 0.34
N ILE A 88 -16.33 -16.03 -0.81
CA ILE A 88 -14.88 -15.89 -1.02
C ILE A 88 -14.28 -14.92 -0.01
N TYR A 89 -14.92 -13.78 0.23
CA TYR A 89 -14.47 -12.81 1.24
C TYR A 89 -14.34 -13.45 2.64
N LYS A 90 -15.37 -14.20 3.07
CA LYS A 90 -15.35 -14.90 4.37
C LYS A 90 -14.19 -15.91 4.45
N TRP A 91 -14.04 -16.74 3.42
CA TRP A 91 -12.94 -17.71 3.38
C TRP A 91 -11.56 -17.05 3.42
N LEU A 92 -11.35 -15.98 2.67
CA LEU A 92 -10.10 -15.22 2.70
C LEU A 92 -9.86 -14.61 4.09
N ARG A 93 -10.89 -14.04 4.72
CA ARG A 93 -10.78 -13.50 6.08
C ARG A 93 -10.35 -14.58 7.09
N ASP A 94 -10.91 -15.78 6.99
CA ASP A 94 -10.64 -16.88 7.93
C ASP A 94 -9.34 -17.65 7.61
N THR A 95 -8.75 -17.46 6.43
CA THR A 95 -7.49 -18.12 6.04
C THR A 95 -6.32 -17.63 6.91
N PRO A 96 -5.59 -18.54 7.59
CA PRO A 96 -4.39 -18.18 8.35
C PRO A 96 -3.29 -17.65 7.41
N GLN A 97 -2.80 -16.45 7.69
CA GLN A 97 -1.81 -15.75 6.86
C GLN A 97 -0.48 -16.51 6.75
N GLU A 98 -0.12 -17.30 7.76
CA GLU A 98 1.14 -18.06 7.83
C GLU A 98 1.18 -19.21 6.82
N THR A 99 0.02 -19.62 6.31
CA THR A 99 -0.10 -20.68 5.29
C THR A 99 0.06 -20.14 3.86
N LEU A 100 0.16 -18.82 3.71
CA LEU A 100 0.17 -18.14 2.42
C LEU A 100 1.57 -17.62 2.07
N THR A 101 1.90 -17.71 0.78
CA THR A 101 3.08 -16.99 0.23
C THR A 101 2.89 -15.48 0.37
N ASP A 102 3.98 -14.72 0.34
CA ASP A 102 3.94 -13.25 0.41
C ASP A 102 3.03 -12.64 -0.68
N ILE A 103 3.04 -13.19 -1.89
CA ILE A 103 2.18 -12.75 -3.00
C ILE A 103 0.69 -13.00 -2.68
N GLN A 104 0.37 -14.18 -2.15
CA GLN A 104 -1.00 -14.52 -1.75
C GLN A 104 -1.47 -13.67 -0.57
N ARG A 105 -0.61 -13.41 0.41
CA ARG A 105 -0.89 -12.48 1.53
C ARG A 105 -1.19 -11.08 1.01
N ALA A 106 -0.36 -10.55 0.11
CA ALA A 106 -0.58 -9.24 -0.50
C ALA A 106 -1.91 -9.18 -1.26
N ALA A 107 -2.22 -10.21 -2.06
CA ALA A 107 -3.47 -10.27 -2.81
C ALA A 107 -4.70 -10.38 -1.89
N ARG A 108 -4.64 -11.26 -0.87
CA ARG A 108 -5.66 -11.40 0.17
C ARG A 108 -5.89 -10.06 0.88
N PHE A 109 -4.81 -9.45 1.37
CA PHE A 109 -4.88 -8.17 2.07
C PHE A 109 -5.54 -7.11 1.20
N TYR A 110 -5.09 -6.96 -0.04
CA TYR A 110 -5.67 -6.02 -1.00
C TYR A 110 -7.16 -6.28 -1.27
N TYR A 111 -7.56 -7.55 -1.44
CA TYR A 111 -8.96 -7.94 -1.67
C TYR A 111 -9.85 -7.53 -0.50
N LEU A 112 -9.41 -7.79 0.74
CA LEU A 112 -10.16 -7.50 1.96
C LEU A 112 -10.33 -5.99 2.23
N GLN A 113 -9.52 -5.11 1.62
CA GLN A 113 -9.68 -3.65 1.74
C GLN A 113 -10.77 -3.07 0.82
N ARG A 114 -11.27 -3.85 -0.16
CA ARG A 114 -12.18 -3.37 -1.21
C ARG A 114 -13.65 -3.74 -0.97
N HIS A 115 -13.95 -4.44 0.13
CA HIS A 115 -15.28 -4.96 0.48
C HIS A 115 -15.56 -4.86 1.98
#